data_AF-A0A522QKW8-F1
#
_entry.id   AF-A0A522QKW8-F1
#
_cell.length_a   1.000
_cell.length_b   1.000
_cell.length_c   1.000
_cell.angle_alpha   90.00
_cell.angle_beta   90.00
_cell.angle_gamma   90.00
#
_symmetry.space_group_name_H-M   'P 1'
#
loop_
_entity.id
_entity.type
_entity.pdbx_description
1 polymer ?
#
loop_
_entity_poly.entity_id
_entity_poly.type
_entity_poly.pdbx_seq_one_letter_code
_entity_poly.pdbx_strand_id
1 'polypeptide(L)'
;MSVLEMQQGATIEVRERRDNYAKFVAEPLERGFGMTLGNALRRVLLSTIPGAAVTYVKIDGVLHEFSTLPGVVEDVTNLILNLKGLPIKMTADEPKVLQLQVTGGPREITAGDIQPDAEVEILDPSYHLATLNSKDGRLAMEIGVEKHRGYVTADKQQNVEHLIGIIPMDSIFSPIRKVNYAVDDTRVGQVTDYDRLTV
;
A
#
# COMPACT_ATOMS: atom_id res chain seq x y z
N MET A 1 -49.31 -4.36 2.48
CA MET A 1 -48.00 -5.00 2.23
C MET A 1 -47.25 -5.01 3.54
N SER A 2 -47.05 -6.19 4.14
CA SER A 2 -46.25 -6.30 5.37
C SER A 2 -44.78 -6.08 5.05
N VAL A 3 -44.12 -5.29 5.89
CA VAL A 3 -42.68 -4.93 5.87
C VAL A 3 -41.74 -6.15 6.09
N LEU A 4 -42.25 -7.38 5.94
CA LEU A 4 -41.61 -8.63 6.35
C LEU A 4 -41.25 -9.58 5.20
N GLU A 5 -41.46 -9.22 3.93
CA GLU A 5 -41.04 -10.06 2.80
C GLU A 5 -39.56 -9.82 2.39
N MET A 6 -38.64 -9.79 3.36
CA MET A 6 -37.23 -10.10 3.09
C MET A 6 -37.11 -11.61 2.85
N GLN A 7 -37.64 -12.14 1.74
CA GLN A 7 -37.66 -13.59 1.48
C GLN A 7 -36.44 -14.14 0.74
N GLN A 8 -35.48 -13.31 0.33
CA GLN A 8 -34.14 -13.79 -0.02
C GLN A 8 -33.09 -12.88 0.60
N GLY A 9 -32.29 -13.44 1.51
CA GLY A 9 -31.12 -12.75 2.03
C GLY A 9 -30.12 -12.51 0.91
N ALA A 10 -29.52 -11.31 0.87
CA ALA A 10 -28.46 -11.00 -0.07
C ALA A 10 -27.31 -12.01 0.10
N THR A 11 -26.87 -12.59 -1.00
CA THR A 11 -25.71 -13.49 -1.05
C THR A 11 -24.49 -12.71 -1.50
N ILE A 12 -23.31 -13.09 -1.00
CA ILE A 12 -22.03 -12.52 -1.44
C ILE A 12 -21.21 -13.64 -2.05
N GLU A 13 -20.86 -13.49 -3.32
CA GLU A 13 -20.03 -14.44 -4.07
C GLU A 13 -18.70 -13.82 -4.47
N VAL A 14 -17.62 -14.58 -4.34
CA VAL A 14 -16.32 -14.24 -4.94
C VAL A 14 -16.35 -14.71 -6.39
N ARG A 15 -16.44 -13.78 -7.34
CA ARG A 15 -16.44 -14.10 -8.78
C ARG A 15 -15.03 -14.35 -9.31
N GLU A 16 -14.05 -13.63 -8.78
CA GLU A 16 -12.67 -13.76 -9.21
C GLU A 16 -11.73 -13.50 -8.05
N ARG A 17 -10.64 -14.28 -7.98
CA ARG A 17 -9.56 -14.10 -7.01
C ARG A 17 -8.23 -14.42 -7.68
N ARG A 18 -7.35 -13.43 -7.73
CA ARG A 18 -5.93 -13.50 -8.11
C ARG A 18 -5.11 -12.93 -6.95
N ASP A 19 -3.78 -12.93 -7.07
CA ASP A 19 -2.89 -12.52 -5.97
C ASP A 19 -3.16 -11.08 -5.47
N ASN A 20 -3.31 -10.13 -6.39
CA ASN A 20 -3.52 -8.70 -6.08
C ASN A 20 -4.88 -8.16 -6.59
N TYR A 21 -5.82 -9.04 -6.91
CA TYR A 21 -7.13 -8.65 -7.44
C TYR A 21 -8.22 -9.61 -6.96
N ALA A 22 -9.34 -9.06 -6.51
CA ALA A 22 -10.54 -9.82 -6.21
C ALA A 22 -11.77 -9.06 -6.71
N LYS A 23 -12.78 -9.83 -7.12
CA LYS A 23 -14.08 -9.32 -7.56
C LYS A 23 -15.18 -10.01 -6.77
N PHE A 24 -16.02 -9.21 -6.12
CA PHE A 24 -17.13 -9.65 -5.29
C PHE A 24 -18.44 -9.22 -5.92
N VAL A 25 -19.47 -10.07 -5.81
CA VAL A 25 -20.84 -9.75 -6.24
C VAL A 25 -21.78 -9.97 -5.07
N ALA A 26 -22.58 -8.97 -4.76
CA ALA A 26 -23.64 -9.02 -3.75
C ALA A 26 -25.00 -8.84 -4.41
N GLU A 27 -25.86 -9.86 -4.33
CA GLU A 27 -27.23 -9.84 -4.87
C GLU A 27 -28.13 -10.89 -4.19
N PRO A 28 -29.46 -10.69 -4.18
CA PRO A 28 -30.17 -9.47 -4.56
C PRO A 28 -30.15 -8.44 -3.42
N LEU A 29 -30.01 -7.15 -3.75
CA LEU A 29 -30.08 -6.02 -2.81
C LEU A 29 -31.31 -5.18 -3.10
N GLU A 30 -31.96 -4.64 -2.07
CA GLU A 30 -33.05 -3.68 -2.25
C GLU A 30 -32.62 -2.51 -3.14
N ARG A 31 -33.56 -1.97 -3.93
CA ARG A 31 -33.27 -0.89 -4.87
C ARG A 31 -32.58 0.29 -4.18
N GLY A 32 -31.45 0.73 -4.71
CA GLY A 32 -30.64 1.83 -4.17
C GLY A 32 -29.67 1.43 -3.04
N PHE A 33 -29.76 0.21 -2.51
CA PHE A 33 -28.78 -0.29 -1.54
C PHE A 33 -27.43 -0.56 -2.18
N GLY A 34 -27.39 -0.93 -3.47
CA GLY A 34 -26.13 -1.14 -4.20
C GLY A 34 -25.24 0.11 -4.18
N MET A 35 -25.82 1.28 -4.43
CA MET A 35 -25.10 2.56 -4.40
C MET A 35 -24.66 2.95 -2.98
N THR A 36 -25.55 2.77 -2.00
CA THR A 36 -25.26 3.08 -0.60
C THR A 36 -24.11 2.22 -0.07
N LEU A 37 -24.20 0.91 -0.27
CA LEU A 37 -23.19 -0.06 0.18
C LEU A 37 -21.90 0.07 -0.62
N GLY A 38 -21.97 0.20 -1.95
CA GLY A 38 -20.79 0.34 -2.81
C GLY A 38 -19.93 1.55 -2.43
N ASN A 39 -20.56 2.71 -2.20
CA ASN A 39 -19.85 3.90 -1.74
C ASN A 39 -19.24 3.73 -0.35
N ALA A 40 -20.00 3.17 0.60
CA ALA A 40 -19.51 2.93 1.95
C ALA A 40 -18.31 1.96 1.95
N LEU A 41 -18.44 0.83 1.27
CA LEU A 41 -17.38 -0.18 1.14
C LEU A 41 -16.13 0.40 0.49
N ARG A 42 -16.27 1.13 -0.62
CA ARG A 42 -15.13 1.79 -1.28
C ARG A 42 -14.36 2.71 -0.34
N ARG A 43 -15.07 3.49 0.48
CA ARG A 43 -14.43 4.39 1.47
C ARG A 43 -13.73 3.61 2.57
N VAL A 44 -14.37 2.57 3.11
CA VAL A 44 -13.80 1.76 4.19
C VAL A 44 -12.55 1.01 3.72
N LEU A 45 -12.63 0.35 2.56
CA LEU A 45 -11.53 -0.42 1.99
C LEU A 45 -10.29 0.46 1.71
N LEU A 46 -10.49 1.69 1.21
CA LEU A 46 -9.37 2.59 0.91
C LEU A 46 -8.73 3.26 2.12
N SER A 47 -9.49 3.48 3.21
CA SER A 47 -9.04 4.34 4.32
C SER A 47 -8.82 3.65 5.65
N THR A 48 -9.49 2.53 5.92
CA THR A 48 -9.63 2.00 7.28
C THR A 48 -8.81 0.74 7.53
N ILE A 49 -8.40 0.02 6.48
CA ILE A 49 -7.60 -1.19 6.61
C ILE A 49 -6.17 -0.80 7.04
N PRO A 50 -5.67 -1.33 8.18
CA PRO A 50 -4.31 -1.06 8.60
C PRO A 50 -3.31 -1.76 7.67
N GLY A 51 -2.19 -1.11 7.44
CA GLY A 51 -1.05 -1.69 6.73
C GLY A 51 0.24 -0.98 7.12
N ALA A 52 1.35 -1.47 6.57
CA ALA A 52 2.68 -0.96 6.85
C ALA A 52 3.19 -0.13 5.67
N ALA A 53 3.92 0.94 5.94
CA ALA A 53 4.55 1.77 4.93
C ALA A 53 5.84 2.40 5.45
N VAL A 54 6.70 2.82 4.52
CA VAL A 54 7.89 3.63 4.82
C VAL A 54 7.44 5.05 5.20
N THR A 55 7.89 5.56 6.34
CA THR A 55 7.58 6.90 6.85
C THR A 55 8.68 7.91 6.61
N TYR A 56 9.93 7.45 6.63
CA TYR A 56 11.08 8.27 6.29
C TYR A 56 12.24 7.41 5.81
N VAL A 57 13.21 8.07 5.18
CA VAL A 57 14.49 7.46 4.85
C VAL A 57 15.62 8.39 5.29
N LYS A 58 16.71 7.81 5.76
CA LYS A 58 17.96 8.52 6.04
C LYS A 58 19.07 7.86 5.26
N ILE A 59 19.63 8.58 4.30
CA ILE A 59 20.63 8.06 3.35
C ILE A 59 21.99 8.68 3.70
N ASP A 60 23.03 7.85 3.77
CA ASP A 60 24.37 8.31 4.10
C ASP A 60 24.86 9.36 3.08
N GLY A 61 25.33 10.50 3.58
CA GLY A 61 25.80 11.62 2.77
C GLY A 61 24.71 12.45 2.07
N VAL A 62 23.41 12.18 2.29
CA VAL A 62 22.31 12.96 1.71
C VAL A 62 21.61 13.78 2.78
N LEU A 63 21.33 15.05 2.45
CA LEU A 63 20.65 15.98 3.35
C LEU A 63 19.22 16.31 2.93
N HIS A 64 18.85 16.11 1.66
CA HIS A 64 17.54 16.48 1.12
C HIS A 64 17.15 15.62 -0.11
N GLU A 65 15.87 15.60 -0.48
CA GLU A 65 15.35 14.72 -1.54
C GLU A 65 15.82 15.06 -2.98
N PHE A 66 16.35 16.26 -3.20
CA PHE A 66 16.81 16.73 -4.51
C PHE A 66 18.29 16.45 -4.81
N SER A 67 18.96 15.68 -3.95
CA SER A 67 20.37 15.33 -4.15
C SER A 67 20.53 14.18 -5.16
N THR A 68 21.72 14.10 -5.75
CA THR A 68 22.16 12.91 -6.49
C THR A 68 23.02 12.03 -5.59
N LEU A 69 23.09 10.73 -5.93
CA LEU A 69 23.89 9.74 -5.21
C LEU A 69 25.08 9.32 -6.07
N PRO A 70 26.33 9.68 -5.70
CA PRO A 70 27.50 9.23 -6.44
C PRO A 70 27.58 7.70 -6.50
N GLY A 71 27.72 7.16 -7.71
CA GLY A 71 27.82 5.71 -7.92
C GLY A 71 26.49 4.96 -8.01
N VAL A 72 25.35 5.66 -7.92
CA VAL A 72 23.99 5.14 -8.10
C VAL A 72 23.38 5.73 -9.38
N VAL A 73 22.59 4.94 -10.11
CA VAL A 73 21.93 5.40 -11.36
C VAL A 73 20.77 6.32 -11.05
N GLU A 74 19.96 5.96 -10.05
CA GLU A 74 18.80 6.71 -9.58
C GLU A 74 19.25 7.90 -8.73
N ASP A 75 18.53 9.03 -8.87
CA ASP A 75 18.61 10.12 -7.91
C ASP A 75 17.80 9.80 -6.64
N VAL A 76 17.92 10.66 -5.63
CA VAL A 76 17.23 10.46 -4.35
C VAL A 76 15.71 10.48 -4.52
N THR A 77 15.18 11.29 -5.44
CA THR A 77 13.74 11.36 -5.72
C THR A 77 13.20 10.04 -6.28
N ASN A 78 13.87 9.43 -7.25
CA ASN A 78 13.49 8.13 -7.80
C ASN A 78 13.61 7.02 -6.75
N LEU A 79 14.66 7.05 -5.93
CA LEU A 79 14.80 6.11 -4.81
C LEU A 79 13.64 6.23 -3.81
N ILE A 80 13.23 7.46 -3.46
CA ILE A 80 12.07 7.72 -2.59
C ILE A 80 10.78 7.16 -3.22
N LEU A 81 10.59 7.32 -4.53
CA LEU A 81 9.43 6.77 -5.24
C LEU A 81 9.42 5.23 -5.21
N ASN A 82 10.57 4.58 -5.37
CA ASN A 82 10.69 3.13 -5.22
C ASN A 82 10.38 2.68 -3.78
N LEU A 83 10.93 3.36 -2.77
CA LEU A 83 10.64 3.08 -1.37
C LEU A 83 9.15 3.26 -1.00
N LYS A 84 8.45 4.20 -1.64
CA LYS A 84 6.99 4.40 -1.46
C LYS A 84 6.17 3.21 -1.98
N GLY A 85 6.71 2.46 -2.94
CA GLY A 85 6.10 1.27 -3.53
C GLY A 85 6.48 -0.06 -2.84
N LEU A 86 7.47 -0.04 -1.93
CA LEU A 86 8.00 -1.22 -1.27
C LEU A 86 6.89 -2.03 -0.57
N PRO A 87 6.64 -3.30 -0.95
CA PRO A 87 5.55 -4.09 -0.37
C PRO A 87 5.99 -4.72 0.95
N ILE A 88 5.58 -4.10 2.05
CA ILE A 88 5.96 -4.48 3.42
C ILE A 88 4.74 -4.98 4.19
N LYS A 89 4.95 -6.00 5.02
CA LYS A 89 4.02 -6.44 6.05
C LYS A 89 4.73 -6.40 7.40
N MET A 90 4.08 -5.78 8.38
CA MET A 90 4.65 -5.63 9.72
C MET A 90 3.73 -6.27 10.75
N THR A 91 4.29 -7.09 11.63
CA THR A 91 3.58 -7.67 12.79
C THR A 91 3.75 -6.82 14.04
N ALA A 92 4.85 -6.06 14.14
CA ALA A 92 5.07 -5.10 15.21
C ALA A 92 3.98 -4.01 15.23
N ASP A 93 3.66 -3.52 16.42
CA ASP A 93 2.78 -2.37 16.62
C ASP A 93 3.57 -1.06 16.82
N GLU A 94 4.87 -1.14 17.12
CA GLU A 94 5.76 0.01 17.24
C GLU A 94 6.54 0.28 15.94
N PRO A 95 6.96 1.54 15.69
CA PRO A 95 7.86 1.88 14.58
C PRO A 95 9.15 1.06 14.58
N LYS A 96 9.62 0.69 13.38
CA LYS A 96 10.87 -0.04 13.18
C LYS A 96 11.76 0.67 12.18
N VAL A 97 13.06 0.40 12.26
CA VAL A 97 14.06 0.94 11.34
C VAL A 97 14.76 -0.23 10.67
N LEU A 98 14.56 -0.36 9.36
CA LEU A 98 15.27 -1.33 8.53
C LEU A 98 16.58 -0.72 8.06
N GLN A 99 17.57 -1.57 7.82
CA GLN A 99 18.91 -1.16 7.41
C GLN A 99 19.24 -1.77 6.05
N LEU A 100 19.72 -0.95 5.14
CA LEU A 100 20.24 -1.38 3.84
C LEU A 100 21.68 -0.90 3.73
N GLN A 101 22.61 -1.83 3.51
CA GLN A 101 24.02 -1.52 3.33
C GLN A 101 24.58 -2.37 2.19
N VAL A 102 24.82 -1.75 1.06
CA VAL A 102 25.37 -2.40 -0.13
C VAL A 102 26.61 -1.66 -0.59
N THR A 103 27.67 -2.40 -0.85
CA THR A 103 28.94 -1.89 -1.38
C THR A 103 29.43 -2.76 -2.52
N GLY A 104 30.18 -2.15 -3.44
CA GLY A 104 30.88 -2.85 -4.51
C GLY A 104 30.28 -2.64 -5.89
N GLY A 105 30.58 -3.57 -6.79
CA GLY A 105 30.47 -3.40 -8.23
C GLY A 105 29.08 -3.11 -8.80
N PRO A 106 29.01 -2.90 -10.13
CA PRO A 106 27.73 -2.64 -10.80
C PRO A 106 26.73 -3.77 -10.53
N ARG A 107 25.63 -3.42 -9.87
CA ARG A 107 24.64 -4.36 -9.35
C ARG A 107 23.30 -3.66 -9.16
N GLU A 108 22.24 -4.39 -9.45
CA GLU A 108 20.88 -4.06 -9.05
C GLU A 108 20.68 -4.34 -7.55
N ILE A 109 20.18 -3.35 -6.83
CA ILE A 109 19.80 -3.42 -5.43
C ILE A 109 18.31 -3.66 -5.37
N THR A 110 17.93 -4.75 -4.71
CA THR A 110 16.55 -5.19 -4.57
C THR A 110 16.11 -5.09 -3.12
N ALA A 111 14.80 -5.21 -2.87
CA ALA A 111 14.25 -5.26 -1.52
C ALA A 111 14.82 -6.43 -0.70
N GLY A 112 15.25 -7.52 -1.34
CA GLY A 112 15.92 -8.64 -0.69
C GLY A 112 17.31 -8.31 -0.11
N ASP A 113 17.93 -7.19 -0.49
CA ASP A 113 19.20 -6.72 0.08
C ASP A 113 19.01 -5.98 1.42
N ILE A 114 17.77 -5.64 1.79
CA ILE A 114 17.44 -5.07 3.10
C ILE A 114 17.70 -6.12 4.18
N GLN A 115 18.33 -5.71 5.28
CA GLN A 115 18.59 -6.62 6.39
C GLN A 115 17.28 -7.17 6.96
N PRO A 116 17.17 -8.50 7.15
CA PRO A 116 15.94 -9.12 7.63
C PRO A 116 15.68 -8.71 9.07
N ASP A 117 14.41 -8.41 9.37
CA ASP A 117 13.89 -8.17 10.71
C ASP A 117 12.82 -9.23 11.03
N ALA A 118 12.70 -9.63 12.30
CA ALA A 118 11.78 -10.69 12.70
C ALA A 118 10.30 -10.28 12.62
N GLU A 119 10.01 -8.98 12.68
CA GLU A 119 8.65 -8.43 12.73
C GLU A 119 8.26 -7.69 11.44
N VAL A 120 9.18 -7.61 10.47
CA VAL A 120 8.97 -6.96 9.18
C VAL A 120 9.27 -7.94 8.04
N GLU A 121 8.25 -8.22 7.26
CA GLU A 121 8.28 -9.13 6.11
C GLU A 121 8.20 -8.31 4.81
N ILE A 122 9.18 -8.52 3.93
CA ILE A 122 9.18 -7.98 2.57
C ILE A 122 8.45 -8.99 1.68
N LEU A 123 7.31 -8.58 1.12
CA LEU A 123 6.42 -9.48 0.38
C LEU A 123 6.97 -9.81 -1.02
N ASP A 124 7.75 -8.91 -1.61
CA ASP A 124 8.43 -9.13 -2.89
C ASP A 124 9.93 -8.79 -2.75
N PRO A 125 10.79 -9.77 -2.46
CA PRO A 125 12.22 -9.56 -2.36
C PRO A 125 12.88 -9.15 -3.68
N SER A 126 12.24 -9.39 -4.82
CA SER A 126 12.76 -9.02 -6.15
C SER A 126 12.48 -7.57 -6.54
N TYR A 127 11.72 -6.85 -5.71
CA TYR A 127 11.35 -5.46 -5.96
C TYR A 127 12.59 -4.57 -6.09
N HIS A 128 12.73 -3.89 -7.23
CA HIS A 128 13.85 -3.01 -7.53
C HIS A 128 13.86 -1.77 -6.62
N LEU A 129 15.00 -1.45 -6.03
CA LEU A 129 15.20 -0.24 -5.23
C LEU A 129 16.12 0.77 -5.91
N ALA A 130 17.29 0.33 -6.36
CA ALA A 130 18.31 1.18 -6.96
C ALA A 130 19.33 0.35 -7.74
N THR A 131 20.21 0.99 -8.49
CA THR A 131 21.26 0.36 -9.28
C THR A 131 22.60 1.03 -8.99
N LEU A 132 23.60 0.27 -8.56
CA LEU A 132 24.98 0.74 -8.51
C LEU A 132 25.59 0.68 -9.91
N ASN A 133 26.22 1.75 -10.37
CA ASN A 133 26.89 1.82 -11.68
C ASN A 133 28.43 1.78 -11.61
N SER A 134 28.99 1.92 -10.40
CA SER A 134 30.42 2.10 -10.19
C SER A 134 31.02 0.95 -9.39
N LYS A 135 32.31 0.66 -9.60
CA LYS A 135 33.02 -0.40 -8.86
C LYS A 135 33.10 -0.13 -7.35
N ASP A 136 33.17 1.14 -6.99
CA ASP A 136 33.23 1.64 -5.62
C ASP A 136 31.87 2.21 -5.16
N GLY A 137 30.78 1.80 -5.81
CA GLY A 137 29.43 2.22 -5.44
C GLY A 137 29.10 1.81 -4.01
N ARG A 138 28.50 2.72 -3.25
CA ARG A 138 28.01 2.46 -1.90
C ARG A 138 26.65 3.10 -1.72
N LEU A 139 25.72 2.30 -1.21
CA LEU A 139 24.41 2.77 -0.77
C LEU A 139 24.18 2.26 0.64
N ALA A 140 24.08 3.19 1.58
CA ALA A 140 23.74 2.90 2.97
C ALA A 140 22.58 3.80 3.38
N MET A 141 21.50 3.19 3.88
CA MET A 141 20.34 3.93 4.35
C MET A 141 19.62 3.22 5.49
N GLU A 142 18.95 4.04 6.30
CA GLU A 142 18.00 3.63 7.33
C GLU A 142 16.59 3.92 6.81
N ILE A 143 15.70 2.93 6.85
CA ILE A 143 14.35 3.01 6.33
C ILE A 143 13.38 2.89 7.51
N GLY A 144 12.74 3.99 7.88
CA GLY A 144 11.72 4.00 8.92
C GLY A 144 10.42 3.41 8.40
N VAL A 145 9.87 2.40 9.09
CA VAL A 145 8.62 1.74 8.73
C VAL A 145 7.66 1.75 9.91
N GLU A 146 6.40 2.03 9.62
CA GLU A 146 5.35 2.11 10.62
C GLU A 146 4.06 1.46 10.15
N LYS A 147 3.17 1.17 11.11
CA LYS A 147 1.84 0.64 10.86
C LYS A 147 0.82 1.72 11.15
N HIS A 148 0.01 2.05 10.16
CA HIS A 148 -1.05 3.04 10.30
C HIS A 148 -2.20 2.68 9.36
N ARG A 149 -3.15 3.60 9.20
CA ARG A 149 -4.28 3.51 8.28
C ARG A 149 -4.25 4.63 7.25
N GLY A 150 -4.74 4.32 6.05
CA GLY A 150 -4.97 5.32 4.99
C GLY A 150 -3.68 5.89 4.41
N TYR A 151 -3.60 7.22 4.37
CA TYR A 151 -2.52 7.98 3.74
C TYR A 151 -2.08 9.11 4.67
N VAL A 152 -0.77 9.26 4.85
CA VAL A 152 -0.16 10.36 5.62
C VAL A 152 0.86 11.04 4.73
N THR A 153 0.80 12.37 4.66
CA THR A 153 1.74 13.19 3.89
C THR A 153 3.05 13.36 4.66
N ALA A 154 4.15 13.59 3.94
CA ALA A 154 5.47 13.84 4.54
C ALA A 154 5.43 14.90 5.67
N ASP A 155 4.75 16.03 5.44
CA ASP A 155 4.61 17.14 6.40
C ASP A 155 3.90 16.77 7.71
N LYS A 156 3.20 15.64 7.76
CA LYS A 156 2.44 15.19 8.93
C LYS A 156 3.15 14.07 9.68
N GLN A 157 4.32 13.65 9.22
CA GLN A 157 5.08 12.61 9.89
C GLN A 157 5.61 13.11 11.22
N GLN A 158 5.06 12.56 12.30
CA GLN A 158 5.51 12.86 13.65
C GLN A 158 6.89 12.24 13.88
N ASN A 159 7.71 12.86 14.74
CA ASN A 159 9.03 12.37 15.14
C ASN A 159 10.14 12.44 14.07
N VAL A 160 9.91 13.11 12.93
CA VAL A 160 10.90 13.19 11.83
C VAL A 160 11.53 14.58 11.69
N GLU A 161 10.83 15.64 12.10
CA GLU A 161 11.21 17.04 11.81
C GLU A 161 12.51 17.53 12.48
N HIS A 162 13.09 16.80 13.42
CA HIS A 162 14.16 17.33 14.30
C HIS A 162 15.53 16.69 14.08
N LEU A 163 15.66 15.79 13.10
CA LEU A 163 16.89 15.04 12.85
C LEU A 163 17.46 15.39 11.47
N ILE A 164 18.68 15.91 11.46
CA ILE A 164 19.40 16.27 10.24
C ILE A 164 19.63 15.01 9.38
N GLY A 165 19.34 15.11 8.09
CA GLY A 165 19.54 14.03 7.11
C GLY A 165 18.41 13.00 7.05
N ILE A 166 17.31 13.21 7.80
CA ILE A 166 16.10 12.43 7.59
C ILE A 166 15.22 13.11 6.54
N ILE A 167 14.78 12.32 5.56
CA ILE A 167 13.87 12.74 4.51
C ILE A 167 12.50 12.11 4.81
N PRO A 168 11.51 12.90 5.27
CA PRO A 168 10.17 12.41 5.48
C PRO A 168 9.51 12.03 4.16
N MET A 169 8.66 11.01 4.19
CA MET A 169 7.98 10.50 3.01
C MET A 169 6.47 10.50 3.19
N ASP A 170 5.78 10.68 2.07
CA ASP A 170 4.38 10.33 1.95
C ASP A 170 4.20 8.81 2.10
N SER A 171 3.40 8.40 3.08
CA SER A 171 3.19 7.00 3.41
C SER A 171 1.79 6.55 3.01
N ILE A 172 1.74 5.54 2.14
CA ILE A 172 0.49 4.89 1.75
C ILE A 172 0.37 3.59 2.55
N PHE A 173 -0.26 3.66 3.72
CA PHE A 173 -0.45 2.52 4.60
C PHE A 173 -1.56 1.59 4.14
N SER A 174 -2.52 2.10 3.36
CA SER A 174 -3.62 1.27 2.87
C SER A 174 -3.08 0.18 1.92
N PRO A 175 -3.30 -1.12 2.24
CA PRO A 175 -2.91 -2.20 1.34
C PRO A 175 -3.79 -2.23 0.08
N ILE A 176 -4.95 -1.59 0.12
CA ILE A 176 -5.87 -1.51 -1.01
C ILE A 176 -5.54 -0.27 -1.85
N ARG A 177 -4.93 -0.50 -3.02
CA ARG A 177 -4.52 0.57 -3.94
C ARG A 177 -5.67 1.11 -4.79
N LYS A 178 -6.67 0.28 -5.08
CA LYS A 178 -7.77 0.63 -5.97
C LYS A 178 -9.04 -0.13 -5.61
N VAL A 179 -10.16 0.57 -5.60
CA VAL A 179 -11.51 -0.01 -5.49
C VAL A 179 -12.43 0.70 -6.47
N ASN A 180 -13.11 -0.10 -7.26
CA ASN A 180 -14.20 0.31 -8.12
C ASN A 180 -15.45 -0.44 -7.70
N TYR A 181 -16.62 0.07 -8.01
CA TYR A 181 -17.84 -0.72 -7.90
C TYR A 181 -18.80 -0.35 -9.04
N ALA A 182 -19.69 -1.27 -9.36
CA ALA A 182 -20.78 -1.09 -10.31
C ALA A 182 -22.07 -1.62 -9.69
N VAL A 183 -23.19 -0.98 -10.04
CA VAL A 183 -24.53 -1.40 -9.63
C VAL A 183 -25.32 -1.65 -10.90
N ASP A 184 -25.81 -2.88 -11.05
CA ASP A 184 -26.68 -3.28 -12.16
C ASP A 184 -28.04 -3.74 -11.62
N ASP A 185 -29.07 -3.74 -12.45
CA ASP A 185 -30.37 -4.33 -12.10
C ASP A 185 -30.28 -5.87 -12.06
N THR A 186 -30.93 -6.48 -11.08
CA THR A 186 -31.08 -7.94 -10.94
C THR A 186 -32.53 -8.34 -10.68
N ARG A 187 -32.87 -9.55 -11.09
CA ARG A 187 -34.25 -10.05 -11.08
C ARG A 187 -34.42 -11.15 -10.05
N VAL A 188 -35.43 -11.02 -9.20
CA VAL A 188 -35.85 -12.03 -8.25
C VAL A 188 -37.30 -12.41 -8.53
N GLY A 189 -37.52 -13.61 -9.07
CA GLY A 189 -38.85 -14.08 -9.46
C GLY A 189 -39.49 -13.19 -10.54
N GLN A 190 -40.50 -12.40 -10.17
CA GLN A 190 -41.17 -11.44 -11.07
C GLN A 190 -40.72 -9.99 -10.87
N VAL A 191 -39.98 -9.68 -9.80
CA VAL A 191 -39.50 -8.33 -9.50
C VAL A 191 -38.15 -8.12 -10.16
N THR A 192 -37.97 -7.00 -10.88
CA THR A 192 -36.80 -6.75 -11.74
C THR A 192 -35.95 -5.55 -11.31
N ASP A 193 -36.29 -4.88 -10.21
CA ASP A 193 -35.64 -3.64 -9.78
C ASP A 193 -34.79 -3.78 -8.50
N TYR A 194 -34.37 -5.02 -8.18
CA TYR A 194 -33.33 -5.24 -7.18
C TYR A 194 -31.96 -4.83 -7.74
N ASP A 195 -31.05 -4.42 -6.87
CA ASP A 195 -29.67 -4.09 -7.21
C ASP A 195 -28.77 -5.33 -7.13
N ARG A 196 -27.80 -5.42 -8.05
CA ARG A 196 -26.60 -6.26 -7.95
C ARG A 196 -25.40 -5.35 -7.82
N LEU A 197 -24.71 -5.45 -6.69
CA LEU A 197 -23.47 -4.72 -6.44
C LEU A 197 -22.26 -5.57 -6.81
N THR A 198 -21.43 -5.07 -7.72
CA THR A 198 -20.12 -5.65 -8.04
C THR A 198 -19.02 -4.75 -7.48
N VAL A 199 -18.10 -5.28 -6.67
CA VAL A 199 -16.94 -4.55 -6.10
C VAL A 199 -15.64 -5.23 -6.50
#